data_AF-A0A350XLB7-F1
#
_entry.id   AF-A0A350XLB7-F1
#
_cell.length_a   1.000
_cell.length_b   1.000
_cell.length_c   1.000
_cell.angle_alpha   90.00
_cell.angle_beta   90.00
_cell.angle_gamma   90.00
#
_symmetry.space_group_name_H-M   'P 1'
#
loop_
_entity.id
_entity.type
_entity.pdbx_description
1 polymer ?
#
loop_
_entity_poly.entity_id
_entity_poly.type
_entity_poly.pdbx_seq_one_letter_code
_entity_poly.pdbx_strand_id
1 'polypeptide(L)'
;MKFLKKISALSVTLSLLGISFLSTAKPAQAAYLYWGSTAVRTASTRTCFNFAYDTMRNLNFQNIRRSQNEVAGSSGRTYAAITCVATNPRATAMVMVVGDDGEETARVRDELSNKIARITNID
;
A
#
# COMPACT_ATOMS: atom_id res chain seq x y z
N MET A 1 -32.79 77.06 16.12
CA MET A 1 -32.54 77.13 14.66
C MET A 1 -31.86 75.84 14.20
N LYS A 2 -32.28 75.34 13.04
CA LYS A 2 -31.92 74.06 12.38
C LYS A 2 -30.41 73.91 12.17
N PHE A 3 -29.89 72.68 12.18
CA PHE A 3 -28.91 72.12 11.20
C PHE A 3 -28.66 70.63 11.52
N LEU A 4 -29.46 69.72 10.97
CA LEU A 4 -29.18 68.88 9.78
C LEU A 4 -28.10 67.79 9.97
N LYS A 5 -28.61 66.54 10.06
CA LYS A 5 -28.15 65.30 9.40
C LYS A 5 -26.72 65.30 8.81
N LYS A 6 -25.88 64.39 9.33
CA LYS A 6 -25.01 63.54 8.50
C LYS A 6 -25.05 62.10 9.00
N ILE A 7 -25.86 61.31 8.31
CA ILE A 7 -25.69 59.86 8.17
C ILE A 7 -24.38 59.68 7.40
N SER A 8 -23.49 58.77 7.81
CA SER A 8 -22.87 57.80 6.90
C SER A 8 -21.85 56.93 7.64
N ALA A 9 -22.20 55.65 7.76
CA ALA A 9 -21.32 54.51 7.52
C ALA A 9 -19.82 54.67 7.88
N LEU A 10 -19.43 54.34 9.10
CA LEU A 10 -18.01 54.19 9.42
C LEU A 10 -17.74 53.23 10.58
N SER A 11 -18.27 52.00 10.58
CA SER A 11 -17.80 50.96 11.52
C SER A 11 -18.06 49.53 11.04
N VAL A 12 -17.85 49.26 9.74
CA VAL A 12 -17.78 47.88 9.21
C VAL A 12 -16.41 47.68 8.57
N THR A 13 -15.35 47.80 9.37
CA THR A 13 -13.97 47.59 8.93
C THR A 13 -13.15 46.94 10.04
N LEU A 14 -13.67 45.88 10.68
CA LEU A 14 -12.95 45.20 11.78
C LEU A 14 -12.95 43.66 11.74
N SER A 15 -13.31 43.01 10.63
CA SER A 15 -13.50 41.53 10.68
C SER A 15 -12.90 40.72 9.53
N LEU A 16 -11.90 41.23 8.80
CA LEU A 16 -11.40 40.55 7.58
C LEU A 16 -9.91 40.18 7.55
N LEU A 17 -9.17 40.28 8.66
CA LEU A 17 -7.71 40.06 8.66
C LEU A 17 -7.20 38.95 9.59
N GLY A 18 -8.07 38.12 10.17
CA GLY A 18 -7.68 37.25 11.29
C GLY A 18 -7.62 35.75 11.06
N ILE A 19 -7.96 35.24 9.87
CA ILE A 19 -8.06 33.79 9.65
C ILE A 19 -7.40 33.41 8.32
N SER A 20 -6.16 33.84 8.13
CA SER A 20 -5.21 33.10 7.31
C SER A 20 -4.78 31.88 8.12
N PHE A 21 -5.67 30.90 8.28
CA PHE A 21 -5.25 29.57 8.72
C PHE A 21 -4.16 29.16 7.75
N LEU A 22 -2.93 29.13 8.25
CA LEU A 22 -1.82 28.41 7.66
C LEU A 22 -2.27 26.96 7.57
N SER A 23 -2.97 26.63 6.47
CA SER A 23 -3.08 25.28 5.96
C SER A 23 -1.66 24.86 5.66
N THR A 24 -0.99 24.36 6.69
CA THR A 24 0.26 23.62 6.55
C THR A 24 -0.07 22.51 5.58
N ALA A 25 0.45 22.63 4.35
CA ALA A 25 0.34 21.59 3.35
C ALA A 25 0.99 20.35 3.97
N LYS A 26 0.17 19.43 4.50
CA LYS A 26 0.67 18.14 4.93
C LYS A 26 1.24 17.48 3.68
N PRO A 27 2.50 17.03 3.68
CA PRO A 27 3.01 16.26 2.57
C PRO A 27 2.03 15.12 2.33
N ALA A 28 1.58 14.95 1.08
CA ALA A 28 0.76 13.82 0.72
C ALA A 28 1.57 12.57 1.11
N GLN A 29 1.09 11.84 2.13
CA GLN A 29 1.65 10.54 2.50
C GLN A 29 1.32 9.60 1.35
N ALA A 30 2.21 9.59 0.35
CA ALA A 30 2.13 8.68 -0.77
C ALA A 30 2.52 7.30 -0.25
N ALA A 31 1.61 6.33 -0.42
CA ALA A 31 1.95 4.94 -0.20
C ALA A 31 2.98 4.53 -1.25
N TYR A 32 4.07 3.89 -0.81
CA TYR A 32 5.05 3.30 -1.69
C TYR A 32 4.51 1.97 -2.19
N LEU A 33 4.55 1.76 -3.51
CA LEU A 33 4.13 0.51 -4.14
C LEU A 33 5.32 -0.09 -4.87
N TYR A 34 5.68 -1.31 -4.49
CA TYR A 34 6.69 -2.12 -5.17
C TYR A 34 6.06 -3.41 -5.67
N TRP A 35 6.51 -3.86 -6.83
CA TRP A 35 6.12 -5.14 -7.38
C TRP A 35 7.30 -5.85 -8.01
N GLY A 36 7.17 -7.16 -8.18
CA GLY A 36 8.16 -8.00 -8.82
C GLY A 36 7.55 -9.33 -9.24
N SER A 37 8.29 -10.08 -10.04
CA SER A 37 7.91 -11.42 -10.45
C SER A 37 9.06 -12.40 -10.21
N THR A 38 8.73 -13.64 -9.93
CA THR A 38 9.72 -14.71 -9.80
C THR A 38 9.16 -16.05 -10.23
N ALA A 39 9.97 -16.84 -10.94
CA ALA A 39 9.61 -18.21 -11.30
C ALA A 39 9.64 -19.09 -10.05
N VAL A 40 8.58 -19.87 -9.82
CA VAL A 40 8.50 -20.82 -8.71
C VAL A 40 8.91 -22.21 -9.14
N ARG A 41 9.29 -23.07 -8.19
CA ARG A 41 9.76 -24.44 -8.47
C ARG A 41 8.62 -25.45 -8.64
N THR A 42 7.57 -25.06 -9.37
CA THR A 42 6.41 -25.90 -9.71
C THR A 42 5.74 -25.36 -10.97
N ALA A 43 5.09 -26.23 -11.75
CA ALA A 43 4.21 -25.81 -12.86
C ALA A 43 2.77 -25.53 -12.39
N SER A 44 2.40 -25.99 -11.19
CA SER A 44 1.05 -25.89 -10.63
C SER A 44 0.82 -24.51 -9.99
N THR A 45 -0.14 -23.75 -10.50
CA THR A 45 -0.57 -22.49 -9.88
C THR A 45 -1.16 -22.70 -8.49
N ARG A 46 -1.85 -23.83 -8.28
CA ARG A 46 -2.36 -24.22 -6.96
C ARG A 46 -1.23 -24.41 -5.94
N THR A 47 -0.16 -25.10 -6.34
CA THR A 47 1.03 -25.29 -5.50
C THR A 47 1.74 -23.94 -5.27
N CYS A 48 1.87 -23.11 -6.31
CA CYS A 48 2.40 -21.75 -6.17
C CYS A 48 1.63 -20.93 -5.11
N PHE A 49 0.30 -20.96 -5.12
CA PHE A 49 -0.51 -20.28 -4.10
C PHE A 49 -0.33 -20.87 -2.70
N ASN A 50 -0.06 -22.18 -2.56
CA ASN A 50 0.31 -22.77 -1.27
C ASN A 50 1.66 -22.18 -0.80
N PHE A 51 2.66 -22.10 -1.68
CA PHE A 51 3.96 -21.49 -1.36
C PHE A 51 3.84 -20.04 -0.94
N ALA A 52 2.97 -19.27 -1.61
CA ALA A 52 2.69 -17.88 -1.24
C ALA A 52 2.09 -17.79 0.18
N TYR A 53 1.09 -18.63 0.49
CA TYR A 53 0.47 -18.69 1.82
C TYR A 53 1.47 -19.08 2.91
N ASP A 54 2.25 -20.13 2.69
CA ASP A 54 3.27 -20.59 3.63
C ASP A 54 4.37 -19.54 3.81
N THR A 55 4.74 -18.83 2.74
CA THR A 55 5.71 -17.74 2.83
C THR A 55 5.19 -16.61 3.70
N MET A 56 3.95 -16.16 3.47
CA MET A 56 3.33 -15.11 4.29
C MET A 56 3.27 -15.52 5.76
N ARG A 57 2.85 -16.76 6.06
CA ARG A 57 2.85 -17.28 7.44
C ARG A 57 4.24 -17.28 8.06
N ASN A 58 5.25 -17.74 7.32
CA ASN A 58 6.63 -17.79 7.80
C ASN A 58 7.23 -16.40 8.04
N LEU A 59 6.75 -15.37 7.36
CA LEU A 59 7.14 -13.98 7.56
C LEU A 59 6.21 -13.24 8.54
N ASN A 60 5.40 -13.99 9.31
CA ASN A 60 4.50 -13.47 10.34
C ASN A 60 3.47 -12.46 9.83
N PHE A 61 3.04 -12.57 8.58
CA PHE A 61 1.91 -11.80 8.06
C PHE A 61 0.64 -12.15 8.83
N GLN A 62 -0.19 -11.14 9.04
CA GLN A 62 -1.47 -11.22 9.72
C GLN A 62 -2.61 -11.13 8.73
N ASN A 63 -3.79 -11.58 9.15
CA ASN A 63 -5.03 -11.54 8.36
C ASN A 63 -4.84 -12.12 6.94
N ILE A 64 -4.07 -13.21 6.85
CA ILE A 64 -3.74 -13.81 5.55
C ILE A 64 -5.03 -14.41 4.96
N ARG A 65 -5.48 -13.81 3.85
CA ARG A 65 -6.61 -14.26 3.07
C ARG A 65 -6.13 -14.96 1.82
N ARG A 66 -6.85 -16.01 1.43
CA ARG A 66 -6.65 -16.71 0.17
C ARG A 66 -7.94 -16.64 -0.63
N SER A 67 -7.83 -16.13 -1.86
CA SER A 67 -8.91 -16.13 -2.83
C SER A 67 -8.53 -17.02 -4.03
N GLN A 68 -9.35 -17.04 -5.07
CA GLN A 68 -9.03 -17.74 -6.31
C GLN A 68 -7.80 -17.13 -7.03
N ASN A 69 -7.56 -15.83 -6.86
CA ASN A 69 -6.60 -15.08 -7.69
C ASN A 69 -5.42 -14.50 -6.90
N GLU A 70 -5.48 -14.49 -5.57
CA GLU A 70 -4.41 -13.96 -4.73
C GLU A 70 -4.33 -14.62 -3.36
N VAL A 71 -3.13 -14.56 -2.78
CA VAL A 71 -2.90 -14.66 -1.34
C VAL A 71 -2.43 -13.30 -0.86
N ALA A 72 -3.10 -12.75 0.14
CA ALA A 72 -2.80 -11.40 0.62
C ALA A 72 -2.83 -11.33 2.14
N GLY A 73 -2.13 -10.35 2.71
CA GLY A 73 -2.07 -10.13 4.15
C GLY A 73 -1.31 -8.86 4.48
N SER A 74 -1.16 -8.56 5.77
CA SER A 74 -0.41 -7.39 6.24
C SER A 74 0.71 -7.76 7.21
N SER A 75 1.78 -6.98 7.23
CA SER A 75 2.85 -7.07 8.22
C SER A 75 3.32 -5.66 8.57
N GLY A 76 3.21 -5.28 9.84
CA GLY A 76 3.49 -3.91 10.27
C GLY A 76 2.64 -2.89 9.51
N ARG A 77 3.30 -1.94 8.84
CA ARG A 77 2.69 -0.90 7.99
C ARG A 77 2.69 -1.26 6.50
N THR A 78 2.83 -2.54 6.17
CA THR A 78 2.82 -3.03 4.79
C THR A 78 1.66 -3.97 4.55
N TYR A 79 1.09 -3.92 3.35
CA TYR A 79 0.15 -4.87 2.81
C TYR A 79 0.79 -5.55 1.59
N ALA A 80 0.68 -6.86 1.50
CA ALA A 80 1.16 -7.62 0.35
C ALA A 80 0.04 -8.43 -0.28
N ALA A 81 0.12 -8.58 -1.60
CA ALA A 81 -0.73 -9.47 -2.39
C ALA A 81 0.14 -10.25 -3.38
N ILE A 82 -0.12 -11.54 -3.51
CA ILE A 82 0.66 -12.46 -4.33
C ILE A 82 -0.28 -13.22 -5.25
N THR A 83 -0.08 -13.09 -6.55
CA THR A 83 -0.82 -13.82 -7.58
C THR A 83 0.10 -14.84 -8.24
N CYS A 84 -0.43 -16.01 -8.56
CA CYS A 84 0.30 -17.05 -9.27
C CYS A 84 -0.28 -17.22 -10.68
N VAL A 85 0.58 -17.13 -11.69
CA VAL A 85 0.21 -17.30 -13.11
C VAL A 85 0.90 -18.53 -13.68
N ALA A 86 0.19 -19.27 -14.52
CA ALA A 86 0.75 -20.39 -15.25
C ALA A 86 1.66 -19.86 -16.36
N THR A 87 2.95 -20.13 -16.26
CA THR A 87 3.94 -19.85 -17.31
C THR A 87 4.65 -21.16 -17.65
N ASN A 88 5.16 -21.31 -18.88
CA ASN A 88 5.87 -22.53 -19.31
C ASN A 88 7.38 -22.29 -19.17
N PRO A 89 8.17 -23.18 -18.51
CA PRO A 89 7.80 -24.48 -17.93
C PRO A 89 7.37 -24.44 -16.46
N ARG A 90 7.39 -23.28 -15.81
CA ARG A 90 7.13 -23.11 -14.37
C ARG A 90 6.16 -21.97 -14.13
N ALA A 91 5.30 -22.08 -13.12
CA ALA A 91 4.46 -20.98 -12.69
C ALA A 91 5.31 -19.78 -12.24
N THR A 92 4.74 -18.57 -12.33
CA THR A 92 5.36 -17.32 -11.89
C THR A 92 4.52 -16.72 -10.77
N ALA A 93 5.17 -16.32 -9.68
CA ALA A 93 4.55 -15.54 -8.61
C ALA A 93 4.77 -14.05 -8.89
N MET A 94 3.68 -13.28 -8.95
CA MET A 94 3.65 -11.83 -8.97
C MET A 94 3.47 -11.35 -7.53
N VAL A 95 4.44 -10.61 -7.00
CA VAL A 95 4.43 -10.09 -5.64
C VAL A 95 4.23 -8.59 -5.71
N MET A 96 3.19 -8.09 -5.04
CA MET A 96 2.90 -6.67 -4.89
C MET A 96 2.89 -6.33 -3.41
N VAL A 97 3.57 -5.25 -3.03
CA VAL A 97 3.62 -4.76 -1.65
C VAL A 97 3.42 -3.25 -1.65
N VAL A 98 2.58 -2.78 -0.74
CA VAL A 98 2.31 -1.36 -0.51
C VAL A 98 2.56 -1.02 0.96
N GLY A 99 3.14 0.15 1.25
CA GLY A 99 3.37 0.60 2.61
C GLY A 99 3.79 2.06 2.72
N ASP A 100 3.92 2.54 3.95
CA ASP A 100 4.25 3.95 4.24
C ASP A 100 5.76 4.25 4.23
N ASP A 101 6.59 3.21 4.11
CA ASP A 101 8.06 3.30 4.14
C ASP A 101 8.64 2.59 2.92
N GLY A 102 9.33 3.33 2.06
CA GLY A 102 9.78 2.81 0.78
C GLY A 102 10.83 1.71 0.90
N GLU A 103 11.79 1.87 1.81
CA GLU A 103 12.87 0.89 2.03
C GLU A 103 12.29 -0.42 2.58
N GLU A 104 11.44 -0.34 3.60
CA GLU A 104 10.78 -1.49 4.19
C GLU A 104 9.85 -2.17 3.17
N THR A 105 9.08 -1.41 2.40
CA THR A 105 8.16 -1.97 1.40
C THR A 105 8.93 -2.72 0.31
N ALA A 106 10.05 -2.17 -0.16
CA ALA A 106 10.93 -2.82 -1.12
C ALA A 106 11.57 -4.10 -0.54
N ARG A 107 12.06 -4.04 0.71
CA ARG A 107 12.65 -5.18 1.44
C ARG A 107 11.65 -6.32 1.59
N VAL A 108 10.42 -6.03 2.03
CA VAL A 108 9.35 -7.02 2.18
C VAL A 108 9.01 -7.68 0.84
N ARG A 109 8.94 -6.91 -0.25
CA ARG A 109 8.75 -7.44 -1.62
C ARG A 109 9.88 -8.39 -2.03
N ASP A 110 11.13 -8.06 -1.71
CA ASP A 110 12.28 -8.93 -2.02
C ASP A 110 12.27 -10.20 -1.18
N GLU A 111 11.96 -10.11 0.11
CA GLU A 111 11.89 -11.27 1.01
C GLU A 111 10.81 -12.26 0.58
N LEU A 112 9.61 -11.76 0.28
CA LEU A 112 8.52 -12.59 -0.26
C LEU A 112 8.95 -13.28 -1.56
N SER A 113 9.48 -12.51 -2.52
CA SER A 113 9.90 -13.03 -3.83
C SER A 113 11.01 -14.09 -3.68
N ASN A 114 12.05 -13.78 -2.92
CA ASN A 114 13.18 -14.67 -2.72
C ASN A 114 12.80 -15.95 -1.98
N LYS A 115 11.88 -15.88 -1.01
CA LYS A 115 11.45 -17.04 -0.24
C LYS A 115 10.56 -17.95 -1.08
N ILE A 116 9.60 -17.39 -1.81
CA ILE A 116 8.71 -18.15 -2.71
C ILE A 116 9.51 -18.87 -3.81
N ALA A 117 10.49 -18.21 -4.42
CA ALA A 117 11.33 -18.79 -5.47
C ALA A 117 12.17 -20.01 -5.00
N ARG A 118 12.41 -20.12 -3.69
CA ARG A 118 13.25 -21.17 -3.11
C ARG A 118 12.46 -22.32 -2.49
N ILE A 119 11.16 -22.19 -2.28
CA ILE A 119 10.34 -23.28 -1.77
C ILE A 119 10.32 -24.42 -2.81
N THR A 120 10.54 -25.63 -2.31
CA THR A 120 10.40 -26.87 -3.06
C THR A 120 9.34 -27.72 -2.38
N ASN A 121 8.41 -28.22 -3.17
CA ASN A 121 7.58 -29.35 -2.79
C ASN A 121 7.61 -30.31 -3.98
N ILE A 122 7.74 -31.60 -3.73
CA ILE A 122 7.71 -32.59 -4.79
C ILE A 122 6.22 -32.72 -5.15
N ASP A 123 5.86 -32.23 -6.33
CA ASP A 123 4.52 -32.35 -6.91
C ASP A 123 4.18 -33.81 -7.24
#